data_AF-A0A836C445-F1
#
_entry.id   AF-A0A836C445-F1
#
_cell.length_a   1.000
_cell.length_b   1.000
_cell.length_c   1.000
_cell.angle_alpha   90.00
_cell.angle_beta   90.00
_cell.angle_gamma   90.00
#
_symmetry.space_group_name_H-M   'P 1'
#
loop_
_entity.id
_entity.type
_entity.pdbx_description
1 polymer ?
#
loop_
_entity_poly.entity_id
_entity_poly.type
_entity_poly.pdbx_seq_one_letter_code
_entity_poly.pdbx_strand_id
1 'polypeptide(L)'
;MHVAFRGTENIRDALSNIDVRRVDAKFQGRQVRLHSGFYRQYASIQSELRALIRQQTASREVDTIYLTGHSLGGALATIAAADVATMFPETPVHCYTFGAPRTGDAAFVHLFDQHVSSNLRVVNEDDPVPMVPISPRFQHVSNGIVIDDKGVITAAKTDLPWFVRPLLGLAYLDPSAPIRDHDCGVYIGRLGALRSPHTRH
;
A
#
# COMPACT_ATOMS: atom_id res chain seq x y z
N MET A 1 -6.61 -7.90 -15.95
CA MET A 1 -6.48 -8.84 -14.81
C MET A 1 -6.56 -8.07 -13.50
N HIS A 2 -7.24 -8.60 -12.48
CA HIS A 2 -7.25 -8.05 -11.12
C HIS A 2 -6.58 -9.03 -10.15
N VAL A 3 -5.67 -8.53 -9.32
CA VAL A 3 -4.97 -9.28 -8.28
C VAL A 3 -5.22 -8.59 -6.95
N ALA A 4 -5.89 -9.27 -6.03
CA ALA A 4 -6.22 -8.73 -4.71
C ALA A 4 -5.47 -9.49 -3.62
N PHE A 5 -4.78 -8.74 -2.75
CA PHE A 5 -4.05 -9.29 -1.62
C PHE A 5 -4.84 -9.09 -0.34
N ARG A 6 -5.02 -10.19 0.40
CA ARG A 6 -5.72 -10.17 1.69
C ARG A 6 -4.82 -9.62 2.78
N GLY A 7 -5.38 -8.76 3.65
CA GLY A 7 -4.73 -8.31 4.88
C GLY A 7 -4.80 -9.33 6.02
N THR A 8 -4.23 -8.97 7.18
CA THR A 8 -4.32 -9.77 8.40
C THR A 8 -5.61 -9.49 9.15
N GLU A 9 -6.24 -10.54 9.71
CA GLU A 9 -7.46 -10.41 10.53
C GLU A 9 -7.19 -9.79 11.90
N ASN A 10 -6.02 -10.02 12.49
CA ASN A 10 -5.60 -9.46 13.78
C ASN A 10 -4.57 -8.33 13.61
N ILE A 11 -5.09 -7.15 13.27
CA ILE A 11 -4.24 -5.98 12.98
C ILE A 11 -3.56 -5.40 14.23
N ARG A 12 -4.19 -5.51 15.40
CA ARG A 12 -3.66 -4.94 16.65
C ARG A 12 -2.36 -5.64 17.04
N ASP A 13 -2.34 -6.97 16.89
CA ASP A 13 -1.13 -7.77 17.09
C ASP A 13 -0.11 -7.56 15.96
N ALA A 14 -0.56 -7.33 14.73
CA ALA A 14 0.34 -7.03 13.61
C ALA A 14 1.07 -5.68 13.80
N LEU A 15 0.40 -4.68 14.38
CA LEU A 15 0.97 -3.36 14.67
C LEU A 15 1.94 -3.39 15.85
N SER A 16 1.62 -4.12 16.92
CA SER A 16 2.50 -4.23 18.09
C SER A 16 3.79 -4.99 17.77
N ASN A 17 3.72 -5.96 16.86
CA ASN A 17 4.86 -6.77 16.43
C ASN A 17 5.53 -6.26 15.14
N ILE A 18 5.17 -5.07 14.64
CA ILE A 18 5.73 -4.58 13.39
C ILE A 18 7.22 -4.29 13.56
N ASP A 19 8.05 -5.03 12.82
CA ASP A 19 9.49 -4.89 12.85
C ASP A 19 9.94 -3.77 11.90
N VAL A 20 11.14 -3.25 12.10
CA VAL A 20 11.82 -2.32 11.19
C VAL A 20 12.93 -2.99 10.38
N ARG A 21 13.07 -4.33 10.49
CA ARG A 21 14.02 -5.11 9.70
C ARG A 21 13.72 -5.01 8.22
N ARG A 22 14.74 -4.60 7.47
CA ARG A 22 14.74 -4.56 6.02
C ARG A 22 15.54 -5.72 5.46
N VAL A 23 15.18 -6.13 4.25
CA VAL A 23 15.93 -7.10 3.45
C VAL A 23 16.26 -6.48 2.10
N ASP A 24 17.44 -6.81 1.57
CA ASP A 24 17.80 -6.44 0.22
C ASP A 24 17.00 -7.27 -0.79
N ALA A 25 16.45 -6.58 -1.79
CA ALA A 25 15.83 -7.18 -2.95
C ALA A 25 16.41 -6.55 -4.22
N LYS A 26 16.30 -7.27 -5.34
CA LYS A 26 16.72 -6.77 -6.64
C LYS A 26 15.57 -6.84 -7.62
N PHE A 27 15.19 -5.70 -8.18
CA PHE A 27 14.22 -5.59 -9.27
C PHE A 27 14.94 -5.00 -10.48
N GLN A 28 14.99 -5.74 -11.59
CA GLN A 28 15.81 -5.41 -12.78
C GLN A 28 17.25 -4.97 -12.44
N GLY A 29 17.92 -5.69 -11.54
CA GLY A 29 19.31 -5.38 -11.16
C GLY A 29 19.48 -4.16 -10.24
N ARG A 30 18.44 -3.35 -10.01
CA ARG A 30 18.46 -2.27 -9.02
C ARG A 30 18.27 -2.84 -7.62
N GLN A 31 19.19 -2.51 -6.73
CA GLN A 31 19.10 -2.89 -5.33
C GLN A 31 18.14 -1.96 -4.58
N VAL A 32 17.19 -2.54 -3.88
CA VAL A 32 16.22 -1.83 -3.04
C VAL A 32 16.11 -2.53 -1.69
N ARG A 33 15.57 -1.85 -0.67
CA ARG A 33 15.31 -2.47 0.62
C ARG A 33 13.84 -2.45 0.97
N LEU A 34 13.31 -3.61 1.31
CA LEU A 34 11.90 -3.83 1.63
C LEU A 34 11.75 -4.27 3.08
N HIS A 35 10.57 -4.02 3.66
CA HIS A 35 10.23 -4.60 4.97
C HIS A 35 10.28 -6.13 4.87
N SER A 36 11.09 -6.75 5.73
CA SER A 36 11.42 -8.17 5.65
C SER A 36 10.20 -9.10 5.71
N GLY A 37 9.25 -8.83 6.60
CA GLY A 37 8.02 -9.61 6.72
C GLY A 37 7.15 -9.55 5.45
N PHE A 38 6.84 -8.35 4.97
CA PHE A 38 6.07 -8.14 3.74
C PHE A 38 6.75 -8.77 2.53
N TYR A 39 8.06 -8.55 2.35
CA TYR A 39 8.78 -9.15 1.23
C TYR A 39 8.80 -10.67 1.29
N ARG A 40 8.98 -11.28 2.48
CA ARG A 40 8.97 -12.74 2.63
C ARG A 40 7.61 -13.34 2.22
N GLN A 41 6.51 -12.72 2.64
CA GLN A 41 5.16 -13.18 2.28
C GLN A 41 4.88 -13.00 0.79
N TYR A 42 5.34 -11.90 0.19
CA TYR A 42 5.21 -11.72 -1.25
C TYR A 42 6.08 -12.74 -2.01
N ALA A 43 7.32 -12.92 -1.60
CA ALA A 43 8.29 -13.82 -2.24
C ALA A 43 7.80 -15.28 -2.28
N SER A 44 6.99 -15.73 -1.29
CA SER A 44 6.44 -17.08 -1.30
C SER A 44 5.43 -17.33 -2.42
N ILE A 45 4.84 -16.29 -3.02
CA ILE A 45 3.89 -16.41 -4.13
C ILE A 45 4.41 -15.78 -5.44
N GLN A 46 5.59 -15.17 -5.42
CA GLN A 46 6.10 -14.35 -6.53
C GLN A 46 6.24 -15.14 -7.83
N SER A 47 6.78 -16.35 -7.78
CA SER A 47 6.99 -17.19 -8.96
C SER A 47 5.68 -17.60 -9.62
N GLU A 48 4.69 -17.99 -8.83
CA GLU A 48 3.36 -18.37 -9.28
C GLU A 48 2.64 -17.18 -9.92
N LEU A 49 2.64 -16.01 -9.26
CA LEU A 49 2.02 -14.80 -9.79
C LEU A 49 2.66 -14.39 -11.14
N ARG A 50 3.99 -14.41 -11.23
CA ARG A 50 4.71 -14.11 -12.48
C ARG A 50 4.36 -15.10 -13.59
N ALA A 51 4.22 -16.38 -13.28
CA ALA A 51 3.85 -17.41 -14.26
C ALA A 51 2.44 -17.17 -14.82
N LEU A 52 1.47 -16.89 -13.94
CA LEU A 52 0.09 -16.58 -14.31
C LEU A 52 0.00 -15.33 -15.19
N ILE A 53 0.68 -14.25 -14.79
CA ILE A 53 0.69 -13.00 -15.58
C ILE A 53 1.31 -13.26 -16.95
N ARG A 54 2.47 -13.94 -17.01
CA ARG A 54 3.13 -14.26 -18.28
C ARG A 54 2.20 -15.02 -19.23
N GLN A 55 1.48 -16.02 -18.71
CA GLN A 55 0.54 -16.80 -19.51
C GLN A 55 -0.57 -15.90 -20.09
N GLN A 56 -1.19 -15.06 -19.25
CA GLN A 56 -2.31 -14.20 -19.65
C GLN A 56 -1.91 -13.03 -20.55
N THR A 57 -0.70 -12.49 -20.40
CA THR A 57 -0.19 -11.44 -21.29
C THR A 57 0.26 -12.02 -22.63
N ALA A 58 0.81 -13.24 -22.66
CA ALA A 58 1.23 -13.88 -23.90
C ALA A 58 0.04 -14.27 -24.78
N SER A 59 -1.10 -14.66 -24.19
CA SER A 59 -2.35 -14.91 -24.90
C SER A 59 -3.05 -13.64 -25.40
N ARG A 60 -2.54 -12.45 -25.04
CA ARG A 60 -3.21 -11.13 -25.24
C ARG A 60 -4.62 -11.05 -24.65
N GLU A 61 -4.96 -11.94 -23.72
CA GLU A 61 -6.23 -11.89 -22.98
C GLU A 61 -6.22 -10.78 -21.93
N VAL A 62 -5.03 -10.34 -21.53
CA VAL A 62 -4.83 -9.28 -20.55
C VAL A 62 -3.85 -8.25 -21.11
N ASP A 63 -4.36 -7.03 -21.28
CA ASP A 63 -3.58 -5.85 -21.65
C ASP A 63 -3.25 -4.96 -20.45
N THR A 64 -3.95 -5.11 -19.32
CA THR A 64 -3.81 -4.26 -18.14
C THR A 64 -3.91 -5.06 -16.85
N ILE A 65 -3.07 -4.75 -15.87
CA ILE A 65 -3.01 -5.42 -14.56
C ILE A 65 -3.36 -4.42 -13.45
N TYR A 66 -4.33 -4.78 -12.63
CA TYR A 66 -4.73 -4.03 -11.45
C TYR A 66 -4.35 -4.81 -10.20
N LEU A 67 -3.52 -4.23 -9.34
CA LEU A 67 -3.18 -4.79 -8.04
C LEU A 67 -3.82 -3.96 -6.94
N THR A 68 -4.39 -4.64 -5.95
CA THR A 68 -5.05 -4.00 -4.83
C THR A 68 -4.87 -4.77 -3.54
N GLY A 69 -5.03 -4.07 -2.42
CA GLY A 69 -5.01 -4.69 -1.11
C GLY A 69 -5.30 -3.68 -0.01
N HIS A 70 -5.81 -4.21 1.09
CA HIS A 70 -6.05 -3.47 2.31
C HIS A 70 -5.03 -3.87 3.40
N SER A 71 -4.59 -2.93 4.22
CA SER A 71 -3.68 -3.20 5.34
C SER A 71 -2.37 -3.87 4.88
N LEU A 72 -1.97 -4.99 5.52
CA LEU A 72 -0.89 -5.87 5.06
C LEU A 72 -1.02 -6.23 3.58
N GLY A 73 -2.24 -6.52 3.10
CA GLY A 73 -2.48 -6.82 1.70
C GLY A 73 -2.11 -5.64 0.79
N GLY A 74 -2.31 -4.40 1.24
CA GLY A 74 -1.85 -3.21 0.52
C GLY A 74 -0.32 -3.12 0.42
N ALA A 75 0.39 -3.52 1.47
CA ALA A 75 1.86 -3.63 1.41
C ALA A 75 2.30 -4.68 0.38
N LEU A 76 1.69 -5.87 0.39
CA LEU A 76 2.00 -6.93 -0.59
C LEU A 76 1.67 -6.50 -2.03
N ALA A 77 0.51 -5.85 -2.23
CA ALA A 77 0.12 -5.30 -3.52
C ALA A 77 1.11 -4.26 -4.05
N THR A 78 1.69 -3.44 -3.15
CA THR A 78 2.70 -2.44 -3.50
C THR A 78 4.00 -3.09 -3.98
N ILE A 79 4.49 -4.13 -3.28
CA ILE A 79 5.68 -4.90 -3.71
C ILE A 79 5.41 -5.59 -5.04
N ALA A 80 4.25 -6.25 -5.15
CA ALA A 80 3.85 -6.97 -6.35
C ALA A 80 3.72 -6.04 -7.56
N ALA A 81 3.22 -4.82 -7.39
CA ALA A 81 3.08 -3.87 -8.49
C ALA A 81 4.45 -3.44 -9.04
N ALA A 82 5.43 -3.14 -8.18
CA ALA A 82 6.80 -2.88 -8.63
C ALA A 82 7.42 -4.09 -9.32
N ASP A 83 7.20 -5.30 -8.78
CA ASP A 83 7.72 -6.53 -9.38
C ASP A 83 7.15 -6.79 -10.77
N VAL A 84 5.83 -6.71 -10.91
CA VAL A 84 5.12 -6.98 -12.15
C VAL A 84 5.43 -5.91 -13.19
N ALA A 85 5.40 -4.63 -12.82
CA ALA A 85 5.70 -3.54 -13.74
C ALA A 85 7.14 -3.60 -14.27
N THR A 86 8.08 -4.05 -13.44
CA THR A 86 9.46 -4.28 -13.89
C THR A 86 9.59 -5.58 -14.71
N MET A 87 8.84 -6.64 -14.42
CA MET A 87 8.94 -7.90 -15.18
C MET A 87 8.21 -7.86 -16.53
N PHE A 88 7.18 -7.04 -16.67
CA PHE A 88 6.31 -6.96 -17.85
C PHE A 88 6.12 -5.50 -18.29
N PRO A 89 7.18 -4.84 -18.79
CA PRO A 89 7.18 -3.40 -19.05
C PRO A 89 6.18 -2.94 -20.13
N GLU A 90 5.77 -3.86 -21.01
CA GLU A 90 4.78 -3.58 -22.07
C GLU A 90 3.33 -3.65 -21.58
N THR A 91 3.09 -4.10 -20.34
CA THR A 91 1.75 -4.27 -19.78
C THR A 91 1.52 -3.21 -18.70
N PRO A 92 0.62 -2.24 -18.90
CA PRO A 92 0.25 -1.28 -17.88
C PRO A 92 -0.12 -1.92 -16.53
N VAL A 93 0.46 -1.37 -15.46
CA VAL A 93 0.25 -1.82 -14.09
C VAL A 93 -0.32 -0.69 -13.26
N HIS A 94 -1.45 -0.95 -12.62
CA HIS A 94 -2.12 -0.02 -11.71
C HIS A 94 -2.16 -0.57 -10.29
N CYS A 95 -1.89 0.28 -9.30
CA CYS A 95 -1.86 -0.14 -7.89
C CYS A 95 -2.77 0.76 -7.03
N TYR A 96 -3.80 0.17 -6.43
CA TYR A 96 -4.74 0.87 -5.56
C TYR A 96 -4.71 0.24 -4.17
N THR A 97 -4.32 0.98 -3.15
CA THR A 97 -4.19 0.41 -1.80
C THR A 97 -4.93 1.21 -0.76
N PHE A 98 -5.36 0.53 0.30
CA PHE A 98 -6.21 1.08 1.35
C PHE A 98 -5.58 0.77 2.71
N GLY A 99 -5.31 1.79 3.52
CA GLY A 99 -4.72 1.60 4.86
C GLY A 99 -3.36 0.89 4.83
N ALA A 100 -2.61 0.97 3.73
CA ALA A 100 -1.35 0.24 3.59
C ALA A 100 -0.22 0.87 4.44
N PRO A 101 0.59 0.06 5.16
CA PRO A 101 1.80 0.56 5.83
C PRO A 101 2.91 0.87 4.82
N ARG A 102 3.99 1.52 5.28
CA ARG A 102 5.17 1.79 4.43
C ARG A 102 5.94 0.51 4.15
N THR A 103 6.35 0.33 2.90
CA THR A 103 6.80 -0.99 2.41
C THR A 103 8.29 -1.07 2.10
N GLY A 104 8.92 0.03 1.70
CA GLY A 104 10.32 0.04 1.26
C GLY A 104 11.04 1.35 1.51
N ASP A 105 12.32 1.37 1.17
CA ASP A 105 13.16 2.57 1.25
C ASP A 105 12.98 3.49 0.04
N ALA A 106 13.70 4.62 0.04
CA ALA A 106 13.63 5.61 -1.05
C ALA A 106 13.98 5.01 -2.42
N ALA A 107 14.90 4.04 -2.49
CA ALA A 107 15.27 3.38 -3.73
C ALA A 107 14.12 2.51 -4.26
N PHE A 108 13.41 1.82 -3.37
CA PHE A 108 12.18 1.12 -3.74
C PHE A 108 11.09 2.07 -4.25
N VAL A 109 10.85 3.18 -3.55
CA VAL A 109 9.84 4.17 -3.96
C VAL A 109 10.14 4.74 -5.33
N HIS A 110 11.39 5.14 -5.58
CA HIS A 110 11.81 5.64 -6.89
C HIS A 110 11.64 4.59 -8.00
N LEU A 111 11.96 3.33 -7.72
CA LEU A 111 11.76 2.23 -8.67
C LEU A 111 10.27 2.00 -8.96
N PHE A 112 9.43 2.02 -7.93
CA PHE A 112 7.98 1.88 -8.06
C PHE A 112 7.40 3.01 -8.92
N ASP A 113 7.68 4.26 -8.57
CA ASP A 113 7.14 5.45 -9.24
C ASP A 113 7.62 5.56 -10.70
N GLN A 114 8.76 4.96 -11.05
CA GLN A 114 9.25 4.90 -12.42
C GLN A 114 8.51 3.88 -13.30
N HIS A 115 8.03 2.75 -12.75
CA HIS A 115 7.53 1.63 -13.55
C HIS A 115 6.01 1.43 -13.45
N VAL A 116 5.41 1.74 -12.30
CA VAL A 116 3.98 1.56 -12.10
C VAL A 116 3.22 2.68 -12.80
N SER A 117 2.36 2.32 -13.76
CA SER A 117 1.70 3.25 -14.67
C SER A 117 0.77 4.25 -13.98
N SER A 118 0.04 3.81 -12.95
CA SER A 118 -0.69 4.72 -12.06
C SER A 118 -0.91 4.05 -10.71
N ASN A 119 -0.92 4.86 -9.65
CA ASN A 119 -1.15 4.39 -8.30
C ASN A 119 -1.96 5.40 -7.48
N LEU A 120 -2.70 4.90 -6.51
CA LEU A 120 -3.40 5.71 -5.51
C LEU A 120 -3.35 4.97 -4.17
N ARG A 121 -2.96 5.68 -3.12
CA ARG A 121 -3.09 5.20 -1.73
C ARG A 121 -4.19 5.96 -1.04
N VAL A 122 -5.16 5.24 -0.52
CA VAL A 122 -6.26 5.80 0.26
C VAL A 122 -6.00 5.51 1.74
N VAL A 123 -6.05 6.56 2.55
CA VAL A 123 -5.86 6.52 3.99
C VAL A 123 -7.05 7.18 4.67
N ASN A 124 -7.61 6.54 5.69
CA ASN A 124 -8.58 7.20 6.57
C ASN A 124 -7.84 8.09 7.57
N GLU A 125 -8.37 9.27 7.89
CA GLU A 125 -7.66 10.26 8.74
C GLU A 125 -7.19 9.68 10.08
N ASP A 126 -8.01 8.83 10.72
CA ASP A 126 -7.67 8.23 12.01
C ASP A 126 -7.13 6.80 11.93
N ASP A 127 -6.67 6.37 10.76
CA ASP A 127 -6.02 5.07 10.59
C ASP A 127 -4.53 5.13 11.00
N PRO A 128 -4.10 4.39 12.05
CA PRO A 128 -2.71 4.37 12.49
C PRO A 128 -1.80 3.51 11.60
N VAL A 129 -2.33 2.61 10.77
CA VAL A 129 -1.53 1.61 10.03
C VAL A 129 -0.64 2.23 8.96
N PRO A 130 -1.09 3.22 8.17
CA PRO A 130 -0.22 3.95 7.26
C PRO A 130 0.90 4.74 7.95
N MET A 131 0.88 4.87 9.28
CA MET A 131 1.96 5.53 10.03
C MET A 131 3.13 4.62 10.34
N VAL A 132 2.99 3.30 10.18
CA VAL A 132 4.04 2.35 10.49
C VAL A 132 4.76 1.83 9.23
N PRO A 133 6.03 1.38 9.36
CA PRO A 133 6.93 1.64 10.49
C PRO A 133 7.29 3.13 10.62
N ILE A 134 7.37 3.62 11.88
CA ILE A 134 7.83 4.98 12.21
C ILE A 134 9.37 4.98 12.16
N SER A 135 9.92 5.00 10.95
CA SER A 135 11.37 4.98 10.76
C SER A 135 11.75 5.74 9.48
N PRO A 136 12.85 6.52 9.49
CA PRO A 136 13.33 7.22 8.29
C PRO A 136 13.74 6.27 7.17
N ARG A 137 13.88 4.97 7.49
CA ARG A 137 14.28 3.90 6.57
C ARG A 137 13.16 3.47 5.62
N PHE A 138 11.93 3.91 5.85
CA PHE A 138 10.76 3.55 5.07
C PHE A 138 9.99 4.78 4.60
N GLN A 139 9.50 4.69 3.37
CA GLN A 139 8.75 5.72 2.70
C GLN A 139 7.49 5.13 2.07
N HIS A 140 6.47 5.96 1.91
CA HIS A 140 5.33 5.64 1.08
C HIS A 140 5.68 5.89 -0.38
N VAL A 141 5.07 5.12 -1.26
CA VAL A 141 5.00 5.46 -2.69
C VAL A 141 4.11 6.70 -2.89
N SER A 142 4.19 7.31 -4.06
CA SER A 142 3.48 8.54 -4.41
C SER A 142 1.95 8.46 -4.28
N ASN A 143 1.27 9.59 -4.55
CA ASN A 143 -0.20 9.67 -4.69
C ASN A 143 -1.02 9.19 -3.49
N GLY A 144 -0.63 9.60 -2.28
CA GLY A 144 -1.44 9.40 -1.08
C GLY A 144 -2.54 10.44 -0.93
N ILE A 145 -3.76 9.97 -0.66
CA ILE A 145 -4.89 10.80 -0.23
C ILE A 145 -5.37 10.36 1.16
N VAL A 146 -5.88 11.32 1.92
CA VAL A 146 -6.56 11.11 3.20
C VAL A 146 -8.03 11.47 3.06
N ILE A 147 -8.91 10.61 3.57
CA ILE A 147 -10.36 10.82 3.65
C ILE A 147 -10.74 10.94 5.12
N ASP A 148 -11.30 12.09 5.50
CA ASP A 148 -11.84 12.30 6.84
C ASP A 148 -13.24 11.67 7.02
N ASP A 149 -13.81 11.79 8.22
CA ASP A 149 -15.14 11.27 8.55
C ASP A 149 -16.29 12.00 7.82
N LYS A 150 -16.03 13.19 7.29
CA LYS A 150 -16.97 14.03 6.52
C LYS A 150 -16.85 13.82 5.01
N GLY A 151 -15.90 13.00 4.55
CA GLY A 151 -15.65 12.74 3.14
C GLY A 151 -14.81 13.83 2.45
N VAL A 152 -14.13 14.70 3.20
CA VAL A 152 -13.17 15.65 2.63
C VAL A 152 -11.90 14.89 2.25
N ILE A 153 -11.43 15.12 1.03
CA ILE A 153 -10.21 14.52 0.50
C ILE A 153 -9.07 15.53 0.60
N THR A 154 -7.98 15.13 1.25
CA THR A 154 -6.75 15.92 1.36
C THR A 154 -5.54 15.11 0.92
N ALA A 155 -4.41 15.76 0.65
CA ALA A 155 -3.15 15.07 0.41
C ALA A 155 -2.67 14.34 1.68
N ALA A 156 -2.11 13.15 1.54
CA ALA A 156 -1.76 12.33 2.70
C ALA A 156 -0.65 12.96 3.55
N LYS A 157 -1.00 13.32 4.79
CA LYS A 157 -0.07 13.80 5.82
C LYS A 157 1.05 12.78 6.14
N THR A 158 0.84 11.50 5.81
CA THR A 158 1.82 10.41 6.01
C THR A 158 3.06 10.52 5.12
N ASP A 159 3.04 11.40 4.12
CA ASP A 159 4.14 11.69 3.21
C ASP A 159 5.05 12.83 3.70
N LEU A 160 4.70 13.46 4.83
CA LEU A 160 5.52 14.49 5.46
C LEU A 160 6.90 13.95 5.88
N PRO A 161 7.92 14.84 6.00
CA PRO A 161 9.28 14.46 6.36
C PRO A 161 9.34 13.61 7.63
N TRP A 162 10.26 12.65 7.68
CA TRP A 162 10.30 11.67 8.77
C TRP A 162 10.40 12.30 10.17
N PHE A 163 11.01 13.48 10.29
CA PHE A 163 11.21 14.18 11.56
C PHE A 163 9.95 14.86 12.11
N VAL A 164 8.91 15.11 11.29
CA VAL A 164 7.61 15.59 11.80
C VAL A 164 6.66 14.44 12.17
N ARG A 165 6.99 13.21 11.75
CA ARG A 165 6.15 12.02 12.00
C ARG A 165 6.02 11.65 13.47
N PRO A 166 7.04 11.81 14.36
CA PRO A 166 6.85 11.58 15.79
C PRO A 166 5.82 12.50 16.44
N LEU A 167 5.73 13.76 15.98
CA LEU A 167 4.75 14.74 16.47
C LEU A 167 3.32 14.40 16.05
N LEU A 168 3.15 13.92 14.81
CA LEU A 168 1.87 13.35 14.35
C LEU A 168 1.57 12.06 15.12
N GLY A 169 2.57 11.20 15.26
CA GLY A 169 2.50 9.94 16.01
C GLY A 169 2.01 10.15 17.43
N LEU A 170 2.40 11.20 18.15
CA LEU A 170 1.90 11.47 19.52
C LEU A 170 0.37 11.65 19.60
N ALA A 171 -0.32 12.04 18.53
CA ALA A 171 -1.78 12.07 18.47
C ALA A 171 -2.40 10.67 18.21
N TYR A 172 -1.63 9.74 17.63
CA TYR A 172 -2.06 8.39 17.21
C TYR A 172 -1.36 7.24 17.98
N LEU A 173 -0.47 7.57 18.92
CA LEU A 173 0.31 6.65 19.76
C LEU A 173 -0.47 6.16 20.97
N ASP A 174 -1.73 6.60 21.13
CA ASP A 174 -2.65 5.96 22.05
C ASP A 174 -2.94 4.54 21.56
N PRO A 175 -2.42 3.48 22.22
CA PRO A 175 -2.71 2.11 21.83
C PRO A 175 -4.20 1.79 21.99
N SER A 176 -4.95 2.61 22.73
CA SER A 176 -6.40 2.52 22.86
C SER A 176 -7.16 3.29 21.78
N ALA A 177 -6.47 4.05 20.92
CA ALA A 177 -7.06 4.69 19.76
C ALA A 177 -7.84 3.66 18.93
N PRO A 178 -9.06 3.98 18.50
CA PRO A 178 -9.91 3.02 17.84
C PRO A 178 -9.31 2.65 16.48
N ILE A 179 -8.83 1.40 16.34
CA ILE A 179 -8.47 0.78 15.05
C ILE A 179 -9.69 0.62 14.12
N ARG A 180 -10.84 1.15 14.53
CA ARG A 180 -12.09 1.15 13.78
C ARG A 180 -11.92 1.77 12.39
N ASP A 181 -11.14 2.85 12.28
CA ASP A 181 -10.89 3.53 11.01
C ASP A 181 -10.00 2.75 10.05
N HIS A 182 -9.32 1.72 10.54
CA HIS A 182 -8.59 0.77 9.73
C HIS A 182 -9.47 -0.35 9.18
N ASP A 183 -10.73 -0.49 9.59
CA ASP A 183 -11.56 -1.57 9.05
C ASP A 183 -11.87 -1.34 7.55
N CYS A 184 -11.77 -2.41 6.76
CA CYS A 184 -12.01 -2.33 5.31
C CYS A 184 -13.44 -1.86 4.99
N GLY A 185 -14.43 -2.20 5.82
CA GLY A 185 -15.80 -1.72 5.71
C GLY A 185 -15.91 -0.21 5.91
N VAL A 186 -15.08 0.40 6.75
CA VAL A 186 -15.04 1.86 6.92
C VAL A 186 -14.47 2.54 5.68
N TYR A 187 -13.40 1.99 5.08
CA TYR A 187 -12.89 2.45 3.79
C TYR A 187 -13.96 2.39 2.69
N ILE A 188 -14.68 1.27 2.58
CA ILE A 188 -15.78 1.11 1.62
C ILE A 188 -16.89 2.13 1.89
N GLY A 189 -17.28 2.32 3.15
CA GLY A 189 -18.32 3.28 3.54
C GLY A 189 -17.97 4.72 3.17
N ARG A 190 -16.75 5.17 3.48
CA ARG A 190 -16.27 6.52 3.14
C ARG A 190 -16.20 6.74 1.64
N LEU A 191 -15.65 5.78 0.88
CA LEU A 191 -15.60 5.85 -0.58
C LEU A 191 -17.01 5.80 -1.21
N GLY A 192 -17.93 5.05 -0.62
CA GLY A 192 -19.33 5.00 -1.04
C GLY A 192 -20.03 6.34 -0.86
N ALA A 193 -19.78 7.03 0.25
CA ALA A 193 -20.35 8.36 0.52
C ALA A 193 -19.91 9.41 -0.52
N LEU A 194 -18.69 9.31 -1.05
CA LEU A 194 -18.20 10.19 -2.13
C LEU A 194 -18.98 10.05 -3.44
N ARG A 195 -19.57 8.88 -3.70
CA ARG A 195 -20.37 8.61 -4.91
C ARG A 195 -21.77 9.18 -4.85
N SER A 196 -22.24 9.59 -3.67
CA SER A 196 -23.60 10.08 -3.43
C SER A 196 -23.60 11.56 -3.02
N PRO A 197 -23.30 12.51 -3.92
CA PRO A 197 -23.34 13.93 -3.57
C PRO A 197 -24.76 14.51 -3.33
N HIS A 198 -25.85 13.72 -3.41
CA HIS A 198 -27.21 14.22 -3.19
C HIS A 198 -28.11 13.28 -2.39
N THR A 199 -28.28 13.58 -1.11
CA THR A 199 -29.57 13.59 -0.37
C THR A 199 -29.35 14.19 1.02
N ARG A 200 -29.17 15.51 1.10
CA ARG A 200 -29.54 16.28 2.29
C ARG A 200 -30.32 17.50 1.80
N HIS A 201 -31.64 17.39 1.89
CA HIS A 201 -32.57 18.53 1.82
C HIS A 201 -32.65 19.17 3.20
#